data_AF-A0A3B8I857-F1
#
_entry.id   AF-A0A3B8I857-F1
#
_cell.length_a   1.000
_cell.length_b   1.000
_cell.length_c   1.000
_cell.angle_alpha   90.00
_cell.angle_beta   90.00
_cell.angle_gamma   90.00
#
_symmetry.space_group_name_H-M   'P 1'
#
loop_
_entity.id
_entity.type
_entity.pdbx_description
1 polymer ?
#
loop_
_entity_poly.entity_id
_entity_poly.type
_entity_poly.pdbx_seq_one_letter_code
_entity_poly.pdbx_strand_id
1 'polypeptide(L)'
;MLNTWVADTALYILADPKEQFTWEEIQSAALADSFRPRYGLSPLLDAPVYWVRFQVKPEVSGTWWLEIEKWEHATLYGTGEVQQTGYGLPLSEWTTNATRPILKIDLEASQKPVTLWLKLQKALVVTDLTRVSISSAKEHASYWDRVFFAEGVYLGCILLMTLYQLISYSFNYNRGFSQPLYLGFLAFAFITAFLDPEMCHNLVWLPNLHLREGLRLFGLSFPILFLFYLLFTIQFLRIRQHFTKVRWFYTAVIVLLLVCSFIMALNPGQLLVIPLVGLFVVLVTVIQLWLVLRLQGRGKLPSIYILLGLASFTLANFITIYFTSLPPGSAPVPDTFWIRLGIFFEMFFFAVAINDSLHKERTAGLEERLQLEQSLREEEINKARIIADQNQLLEQRVAERTEEVTAQRDQLSEQRNALETLNQGLTDSITYAERIQSAVLPPSQQLKRLLPDSFLLFLPRDHVSGDFYWVSEHTDAEGP
;
A
#
# COMPACT_ATOMS: atom_id res chain seq x y z
N MET A 1 -34.28 17.48 25.77
CA MET A 1 -33.93 18.40 26.88
C MET A 1 -32.86 17.72 27.68
N LEU A 2 -31.86 18.48 28.10
CA LEU A 2 -30.55 17.99 28.51
C LEU A 2 -30.62 17.11 29.76
N ASN A 3 -29.73 16.10 29.82
CA ASN A 3 -29.30 15.46 31.06
C ASN A 3 -29.21 16.55 32.14
N THR A 4 -29.99 16.42 33.20
CA THR A 4 -29.87 17.31 34.35
C THR A 4 -28.67 16.83 35.15
N TRP A 5 -27.48 17.25 34.71
CA TRP A 5 -26.31 17.21 35.56
C TRP A 5 -26.69 17.88 36.87
N VAL A 6 -26.38 17.23 37.99
CA VAL A 6 -26.46 17.91 39.28
C VAL A 6 -25.58 19.13 39.11
N ALA A 7 -26.18 20.32 39.05
CA ALA A 7 -25.46 21.54 38.79
C ALA A 7 -24.27 21.60 39.75
N ASP A 8 -23.08 21.96 39.25
CA ASP A 8 -21.85 22.05 40.05
C ASP A 8 -22.04 22.84 41.35
N THR A 9 -23.02 23.74 41.36
CA THR A 9 -23.45 24.58 42.49
C THR A 9 -24.20 23.85 43.60
N ALA A 10 -24.52 22.55 43.46
CA ALA A 10 -25.27 21.74 44.44
C ALA A 10 -24.50 20.51 44.97
N LEU A 11 -23.23 20.33 44.55
CA LEU A 11 -22.36 19.24 45.01
C LEU A 11 -21.47 19.72 46.17
N TYR A 12 -21.55 19.00 47.28
CA TYR A 12 -20.72 19.21 48.45
C TYR A 12 -19.78 18.03 48.65
N ILE A 13 -18.49 18.30 48.82
CA ILE A 13 -17.46 17.26 48.85
C ILE A 13 -16.71 17.31 50.19
N LEU A 14 -16.41 16.13 50.72
CA LEU A 14 -15.53 15.91 51.86
C LEU A 14 -14.47 14.88 51.46
N ALA A 15 -13.20 15.23 51.58
CA ALA A 15 -12.08 14.32 51.37
C ALA A 15 -11.80 13.51 52.66
N ASP A 16 -11.63 12.20 52.52
CA ASP A 16 -11.24 11.30 53.61
C ASP A 16 -9.85 10.70 53.32
N PRO A 17 -8.77 11.42 53.66
CA PRO A 17 -7.40 10.99 53.38
C PRO A 17 -6.98 9.73 54.15
N LYS A 18 -7.68 9.36 55.23
CA LYS A 18 -7.31 8.23 56.11
C LYS A 18 -8.28 7.04 56.04
N GLU A 19 -9.35 7.14 55.24
CA GLU A 19 -10.44 6.15 55.14
C GLU A 19 -11.11 5.84 56.50
N GLN A 20 -11.26 6.86 57.35
CA GLN A 20 -11.71 6.66 58.74
C GLN A 20 -13.18 6.93 58.96
N PHE A 21 -13.84 7.69 58.08
CA PHE A 21 -15.23 8.09 58.33
C PHE A 21 -16.21 6.97 57.97
N THR A 22 -17.05 6.63 58.94
CA THR A 22 -18.18 5.71 58.75
C THR A 22 -19.42 6.46 58.28
N TRP A 23 -20.38 5.73 57.72
CA TRP A 23 -21.66 6.30 57.27
C TRP A 23 -22.40 7.05 58.40
N GLU A 24 -22.41 6.49 59.60
CA GLU A 24 -23.07 7.06 60.77
C GLU A 24 -22.44 8.41 61.19
N GLU A 25 -21.11 8.50 61.11
CA GLU A 25 -20.38 9.74 61.40
C GLU A 25 -20.62 10.80 60.33
N ILE A 26 -20.68 10.41 59.04
CA ILE A 26 -20.96 11.30 57.91
C ILE A 26 -22.36 11.93 58.01
N GLN A 27 -23.33 11.22 58.58
CA GLN A 27 -24.66 11.77 58.85
C GLN A 27 -24.70 12.71 60.07
N SER A 28 -23.70 12.66 60.94
CA SER A 28 -23.68 13.48 62.16
C SER A 28 -23.55 14.98 61.85
N ALA A 29 -24.19 15.81 62.68
CA ALA A 29 -24.10 17.26 62.56
C ALA A 29 -22.65 17.78 62.68
N ALA A 30 -21.75 17.02 63.31
CA ALA A 30 -20.35 17.41 63.51
C ALA A 30 -19.55 17.52 62.22
N LEU A 31 -19.86 16.69 61.21
CA LEU A 31 -19.17 16.71 59.91
C LEU A 31 -19.92 17.52 58.85
N ALA A 32 -21.14 17.99 59.14
CA ALA A 32 -21.98 18.73 58.19
C ALA A 32 -21.32 20.00 57.64
N ASP A 33 -20.53 20.70 58.47
CA ASP A 33 -19.79 21.92 58.11
C ASP A 33 -18.44 21.65 57.42
N SER A 34 -17.96 20.40 57.46
CA SER A 34 -16.71 20.00 56.81
C SER A 34 -16.87 19.80 55.30
N PHE A 35 -18.11 19.62 54.85
CA PHE A 35 -18.49 19.52 53.44
C PHE A 35 -18.38 20.89 52.75
N ARG A 36 -17.48 20.99 51.76
CA ARG A 36 -17.28 22.24 51.02
C ARG A 36 -18.06 22.21 49.70
N PRO A 37 -18.78 23.31 49.34
CA PRO A 37 -19.38 23.44 48.03
C PRO A 37 -18.29 23.46 46.96
N ARG A 38 -18.57 22.83 45.83
CA ARG A 38 -17.67 22.78 44.67
C ARG A 38 -17.72 24.11 43.90
N TYR A 39 -16.57 24.76 43.73
CA TYR A 39 -16.41 25.94 42.87
C TYR A 39 -15.19 25.79 41.94
N GLY A 40 -15.41 25.81 40.61
CA GLY A 40 -14.34 25.89 39.61
C GLY A 40 -13.48 24.63 39.42
N LEU A 41 -12.31 24.80 38.78
CA LEU A 41 -11.28 23.77 38.58
C LEU A 41 -10.75 23.30 39.96
N SER A 42 -11.29 22.19 40.46
CA SER A 42 -10.89 21.61 41.73
C SER A 42 -9.44 21.07 41.66
N PRO A 43 -8.64 21.19 42.75
CA PRO A 43 -7.30 20.60 42.81
C PRO A 43 -7.37 19.08 42.62
N LEU A 44 -6.22 18.50 42.23
CA LEU A 44 -6.02 17.06 42.09
C LEU A 44 -6.63 16.28 43.26
N LEU A 45 -7.26 15.15 42.95
CA LEU A 45 -7.76 14.23 43.96
C LEU A 45 -6.58 13.61 44.71
N ASP A 46 -6.28 14.12 45.90
CA ASP A 46 -5.17 13.67 46.75
C ASP A 46 -5.58 12.65 47.83
N ALA A 47 -6.88 12.38 47.99
CA ALA A 47 -7.39 11.42 48.97
C ALA A 47 -7.84 10.11 48.32
N PRO A 48 -7.70 8.96 49.01
CA PRO A 48 -8.17 7.66 48.49
C PRO A 48 -9.70 7.54 48.54
N VAL A 49 -10.39 8.31 49.39
CA VAL A 49 -11.84 8.28 49.56
C VAL A 49 -12.42 9.69 49.57
N TYR A 50 -13.56 9.85 48.91
CA TYR A 50 -14.35 11.06 48.88
C TYR A 50 -15.80 10.77 49.23
N TRP A 51 -16.38 11.64 50.04
CA TRP A 51 -17.81 11.67 50.33
C TRP A 51 -18.43 12.85 49.59
N VAL A 52 -19.45 12.57 48.79
CA VAL A 52 -20.18 13.57 48.03
C VAL A 52 -21.61 13.61 48.54
N ARG A 53 -22.06 14.80 48.96
CA ARG A 53 -23.43 15.09 49.35
C ARG A 53 -24.05 15.98 48.30
N PHE A 54 -25.21 15.58 47.79
CA PHE A 54 -25.98 16.40 46.86
C PHE A 54 -27.46 16.31 47.15
N GLN A 55 -28.19 17.34 46.73
CA GLN A 55 -29.63 17.43 46.90
C GLN A 55 -30.30 17.41 45.54
N VAL A 56 -31.24 16.48 45.37
CA VAL A 56 -32.05 16.37 44.17
C VAL A 56 -33.46 16.82 44.51
N LYS A 57 -34.00 17.74 43.73
CA LYS A 57 -35.40 18.16 43.81
C LYS A 57 -36.15 17.56 42.63
N PRO A 58 -36.78 16.38 42.78
CA PRO A 58 -37.51 15.75 41.68
C PRO A 58 -38.78 16.55 41.36
N GLU A 59 -38.83 17.11 40.15
CA GLU A 59 -40.05 17.73 39.61
C GLU A 59 -41.06 16.68 39.12
N VAL A 60 -40.58 15.49 38.77
CA VAL A 60 -41.38 14.37 38.22
C VAL A 60 -41.04 13.09 38.98
N SER A 61 -42.09 12.35 39.40
CA SER A 61 -41.93 11.02 39.98
C SER A 61 -41.41 10.04 38.93
N GLY A 62 -40.42 9.22 39.27
CA GLY A 62 -39.93 8.18 38.38
C GLY A 62 -38.63 7.54 38.85
N THR A 63 -38.17 6.58 38.06
CA THR A 63 -36.86 5.97 38.23
C THR A 63 -35.80 6.79 37.48
N TRP A 64 -34.78 7.18 38.22
CA TRP A 64 -33.63 7.92 37.75
C TRP A 64 -32.39 7.03 37.87
N TRP A 65 -31.43 7.23 36.96
CA TRP A 65 -30.13 6.58 37.02
C TRP A 65 -29.06 7.61 37.36
N LEU A 66 -28.25 7.25 38.34
CA LEU A 66 -27.03 7.94 38.71
C LEU A 66 -25.87 7.20 38.06
N GLU A 67 -25.27 7.80 37.04
CA GLU A 67 -24.09 7.24 36.39
C GLU A 67 -22.82 7.75 37.07
N ILE A 68 -21.93 6.82 37.42
CA ILE A 68 -20.69 7.11 38.13
C ILE A 68 -19.51 6.62 37.30
N GLU A 69 -18.89 7.55 36.58
CA GLU A 69 -17.74 7.23 35.75
C GLU A 69 -16.43 7.31 36.55
N LYS A 70 -15.46 6.47 36.19
CA LYS A 70 -14.03 6.61 36.58
C LYS A 70 -13.69 6.39 38.06
N TRP A 71 -14.48 5.58 38.78
CA TRP A 71 -14.18 5.17 40.17
C TRP A 71 -14.09 3.65 40.30
N GLU A 72 -13.11 3.14 41.05
CA GLU A 72 -13.05 1.69 41.29
C GLU A 72 -14.24 1.22 42.12
N HIS A 73 -14.65 2.01 43.12
CA HIS A 73 -15.78 1.68 43.99
C HIS A 73 -16.63 2.93 44.23
N ALA A 74 -17.94 2.74 44.14
CA ALA A 74 -18.93 3.76 44.41
C ALA A 74 -20.09 3.15 45.20
N THR A 75 -20.50 3.82 46.26
CA THR A 75 -21.60 3.38 47.13
C THR A 75 -22.57 4.52 47.36
N LEU A 76 -23.84 4.29 47.06
CA LEU A 76 -24.93 5.24 47.26
C LEU A 76 -25.67 4.93 48.57
N TYR A 77 -25.89 6.00 49.33
CA TYR A 77 -26.67 6.02 50.56
C TYR A 77 -27.81 7.03 50.46
N GLY A 78 -28.91 6.77 51.18
CA GLY A 78 -30.08 7.66 51.25
C GLY A 78 -31.31 7.22 50.45
N THR A 79 -31.23 6.11 49.70
CA THR A 79 -32.34 5.52 48.92
C THR A 79 -33.08 4.38 49.65
N GLY A 80 -32.88 4.21 50.96
CA GLY A 80 -33.42 3.10 51.75
C GLY A 80 -32.50 1.87 51.79
N GLU A 81 -32.10 1.36 50.62
CA GLU A 81 -31.06 0.31 50.49
C GLU A 81 -29.73 0.90 50.02
N VAL A 82 -28.62 0.32 50.51
CA VAL A 82 -27.26 0.68 50.10
C VAL A 82 -26.97 0.02 48.76
N GLN A 83 -26.67 0.82 47.74
CA GLN A 83 -26.34 0.31 46.41
C GLN A 83 -24.85 0.53 46.10
N GLN A 84 -24.24 -0.43 45.42
CA GLN A 84 -22.82 -0.42 45.08
C GLN A 84 -22.60 -0.70 43.60
N THR A 85 -21.61 -0.02 43.05
CA THR A 85 -21.12 -0.23 41.69
C THR A 85 -19.67 0.26 41.60
N GLY A 86 -19.01 -0.01 40.48
CA GLY A 86 -17.68 0.54 40.23
C GLY A 86 -16.81 -0.37 39.40
N TYR A 87 -15.79 0.22 38.80
CA TYR A 87 -14.92 -0.45 37.83
C TYR A 87 -13.98 -1.50 38.46
N GLY A 88 -13.79 -1.44 39.78
CA GLY A 88 -12.98 -2.38 40.57
C GLY A 88 -13.78 -3.55 41.15
N LEU A 89 -15.11 -3.49 41.10
CA LEU A 89 -16.00 -4.54 41.58
C LEU A 89 -16.39 -5.50 40.45
N PRO A 90 -16.47 -6.81 40.68
CA PRO A 90 -17.02 -7.74 39.70
C PRO A 90 -18.51 -7.43 39.45
N LEU A 91 -18.98 -7.67 38.22
CA LEU A 91 -20.37 -7.39 37.82
C LEU A 91 -21.41 -8.08 38.71
N SER A 92 -21.07 -9.23 39.30
CA SER A 92 -21.93 -9.96 40.25
C SER A 92 -22.17 -9.23 41.57
N GLU A 93 -21.28 -8.31 41.94
CA GLU A 93 -21.38 -7.51 43.18
C GLU A 93 -22.09 -6.17 42.94
N TRP A 94 -22.42 -5.84 41.69
CA TRP A 94 -23.16 -4.63 41.38
C TRP A 94 -24.62 -4.80 41.80
N THR A 95 -25.19 -3.78 42.42
CA THR A 95 -26.59 -3.82 42.86
C THR A 95 -27.58 -3.84 41.69
N THR A 96 -27.15 -3.35 40.52
CA THR A 96 -27.93 -3.38 39.29
C THR A 96 -27.35 -4.41 38.32
N ASN A 97 -28.20 -5.14 37.61
CA ASN A 97 -27.80 -6.01 36.48
C ASN A 97 -27.39 -5.22 35.22
N ALA A 98 -26.88 -4.00 35.39
CA ALA A 98 -26.46 -3.14 34.31
C ALA A 98 -25.03 -3.50 33.86
N THR A 99 -24.73 -3.25 32.60
CA THR A 99 -23.37 -3.34 32.04
C THR A 99 -22.53 -2.10 32.35
N ARG A 100 -23.10 -1.12 33.04
CA ARG A 100 -22.45 0.14 33.40
C ARG A 100 -22.60 0.50 34.86
N PRO A 101 -21.69 1.34 35.41
CA PRO A 101 -21.71 1.74 36.80
C PRO A 101 -22.81 2.76 37.07
N ILE A 102 -24.05 2.28 37.01
CA ILE A 102 -25.26 3.05 37.28
C ILE A 102 -25.87 2.59 38.60
N LEU A 103 -26.42 3.55 39.34
CA LEU A 103 -27.17 3.30 40.57
C LEU A 103 -28.60 3.80 40.38
N LYS A 104 -29.56 3.04 40.92
CA LYS A 104 -30.98 3.33 40.78
C LYS A 104 -31.41 4.34 41.83
N ILE A 105 -32.12 5.39 41.45
CA ILE A 105 -32.74 6.32 42.40
C ILE A 105 -34.23 6.41 42.05
N ASP A 106 -35.07 5.85 42.91
CA ASP A 106 -36.52 6.04 42.80
C ASP A 106 -36.89 7.32 43.56
N LEU A 107 -37.38 8.32 42.83
CA LEU A 107 -37.77 9.61 43.39
C LEU A 107 -39.27 9.82 43.21
N GLU A 108 -39.95 10.19 44.29
CA GLU A 108 -41.33 10.69 44.24
C GLU A 108 -41.33 12.21 44.09
N ALA A 109 -42.24 12.75 43.27
CA ALA A 109 -42.44 14.18 43.11
C ALA A 109 -42.76 14.80 44.48
N SER A 110 -41.86 15.66 44.95
CA SER A 110 -41.96 16.27 46.27
C SER A 110 -41.43 17.69 46.23
N GLN A 111 -42.06 18.59 46.99
CA GLN A 111 -41.55 19.96 47.14
C GLN A 111 -40.26 20.02 47.98
N LYS A 112 -39.95 18.98 48.76
CA LYS A 112 -38.74 18.91 49.58
C LYS A 112 -37.59 18.23 48.81
N PRO A 113 -36.37 18.80 48.85
CA PRO A 113 -35.21 18.15 48.26
C PRO A 113 -34.86 16.87 49.00
N VAL A 114 -34.53 15.81 48.26
CA VAL A 114 -33.97 14.57 48.80
C VAL A 114 -32.46 14.71 48.87
N THR A 115 -31.88 14.47 50.04
CA THR A 115 -30.42 14.48 50.21
C THR A 115 -29.90 13.07 49.97
N LEU A 116 -28.89 12.96 49.09
CA LEU A 116 -28.21 11.72 48.76
C LEU A 116 -26.73 11.86 49.07
N TRP A 117 -26.12 10.73 49.42
CA TRP A 117 -24.70 10.65 49.75
C TRP A 117 -24.04 9.56 48.94
N LEU A 118 -22.86 9.87 48.44
CA LEU A 118 -22.07 8.98 47.61
C LEU A 118 -20.67 8.84 48.20
N LYS A 119 -20.28 7.62 48.50
CA LYS A 119 -18.91 7.27 48.86
C LYS A 119 -18.18 6.82 47.60
N LEU A 120 -17.12 7.52 47.25
CA LEU A 120 -16.29 7.27 46.09
C LEU A 120 -14.91 6.87 46.57
N GLN A 121 -14.41 5.71 46.14
CA GLN A 121 -13.12 5.18 46.56
C GLN A 121 -12.25 4.87 45.35
N LYS A 122 -10.97 5.25 45.45
CA LYS A 122 -9.92 5.01 44.46
C LYS A 122 -10.36 5.44 43.06
N ALA A 123 -10.14 6.73 42.76
CA ALA A 123 -10.39 7.25 41.44
C ALA A 123 -9.48 6.54 40.41
N LEU A 124 -10.06 6.12 39.28
CA LEU A 124 -9.32 5.52 38.15
C LEU A 124 -8.52 6.57 37.36
N VAL A 125 -8.79 7.84 37.58
CA VAL A 125 -8.14 8.97 36.91
C VAL A 125 -7.97 10.05 37.97
N VAL A 126 -6.99 10.94 37.78
CA VAL A 126 -7.03 12.27 38.39
C VAL A 126 -8.18 13.03 37.72
N THR A 127 -9.41 12.68 38.10
CA THR A 127 -10.63 13.27 37.56
C THR A 127 -11.10 14.39 38.42
N ASP A 128 -11.77 15.30 37.75
CA ASP A 128 -12.70 16.17 38.41
C ASP A 128 -13.91 15.33 38.90
N LEU A 129 -14.32 15.49 40.16
CA LEU A 129 -15.47 14.80 40.80
C LEU A 129 -16.83 15.08 40.10
N THR A 130 -16.82 15.80 38.97
CA THR A 130 -17.96 16.36 38.21
C THR A 130 -18.78 15.36 37.43
N ARG A 131 -18.24 14.18 37.12
CA ARG A 131 -18.94 13.23 36.22
C ARG A 131 -19.95 12.37 36.96
N VAL A 132 -20.79 13.02 37.75
CA VAL A 132 -21.99 12.42 38.34
C VAL A 132 -23.17 12.93 37.53
N SER A 133 -23.70 12.08 36.66
CA SER A 133 -24.84 12.41 35.82
C SER A 133 -26.11 11.80 36.40
N ILE A 134 -27.18 12.58 36.46
CA ILE A 134 -28.52 12.09 36.81
C ILE A 134 -29.39 12.25 35.57
N SER A 135 -30.05 11.17 35.19
CA SER A 135 -30.94 11.17 34.04
C SER A 135 -32.12 10.25 34.29
N SER A 136 -33.27 10.57 33.69
CA SER A 136 -34.42 9.67 33.76
C SER A 136 -34.09 8.36 33.04
N ALA A 137 -34.72 7.26 33.44
CA ALA A 137 -34.47 5.96 32.82
C ALA A 137 -34.64 5.97 31.29
N LYS A 138 -35.63 6.71 30.80
CA LYS A 138 -35.92 6.84 29.37
C LYS A 138 -34.86 7.67 28.63
N GLU A 139 -34.43 8.79 29.21
CA GLU A 139 -33.42 9.65 28.58
C GLU A 139 -32.07 8.94 28.52
N HIS A 140 -31.68 8.30 29.63
CA HIS A 140 -30.45 7.53 29.75
C HIS A 140 -30.38 6.43 28.67
N ALA A 141 -31.42 5.60 28.57
CA ALA A 141 -31.51 4.57 27.54
C ALA A 141 -31.41 5.17 26.13
N SER A 142 -32.17 6.24 25.85
CA SER A 142 -32.15 6.87 24.52
C SER A 142 -30.79 7.46 24.13
N TYR A 143 -30.05 8.01 25.10
CA TYR A 143 -28.72 8.57 24.89
C TYR A 143 -27.78 7.47 24.46
N TRP A 144 -27.76 6.37 25.22
CA TRP A 144 -26.86 5.27 24.96
C TRP A 144 -27.21 4.47 23.71
N ASP A 145 -28.50 4.31 23.36
CA ASP A 145 -28.91 3.76 22.07
C ASP A 145 -28.32 4.54 20.89
N ARG A 146 -28.32 5.89 20.97
CA ARG A 146 -27.70 6.74 19.94
C ARG A 146 -26.19 6.58 19.89
N VAL A 147 -25.54 6.47 21.05
CA VAL A 147 -24.09 6.21 21.11
C VAL A 147 -23.79 4.87 20.46
N PHE A 148 -24.40 3.77 20.91
CA PHE A 148 -24.15 2.44 20.34
C PHE A 148 -24.45 2.34 18.86
N PHE A 149 -25.49 3.01 18.38
CA PHE A 149 -25.76 3.08 16.96
C PHE A 149 -24.62 3.76 16.21
N ALA A 150 -24.14 4.91 16.70
CA ALA A 150 -23.00 5.63 16.10
C ALA A 150 -21.70 4.79 16.16
N GLU A 151 -21.46 4.11 17.28
CA GLU A 151 -20.35 3.16 17.46
C GLU A 151 -20.38 2.02 16.44
N GLY A 152 -21.55 1.39 16.28
CA GLY A 152 -21.75 0.30 15.34
C GLY A 152 -21.55 0.75 13.89
N VAL A 153 -22.03 1.95 13.53
CA VAL A 153 -21.78 2.54 12.21
C VAL A 153 -20.28 2.78 12.01
N TYR A 154 -19.59 3.35 13.00
CA TYR A 154 -18.15 3.61 12.92
C TYR A 154 -17.32 2.32 12.74
N LEU A 155 -17.59 1.29 13.55
CA LEU A 155 -16.95 -0.03 13.40
C LEU A 155 -17.27 -0.67 12.04
N GLY A 156 -18.51 -0.57 11.59
CA GLY A 156 -18.94 -1.05 10.27
C GLY A 156 -18.18 -0.37 9.14
N CYS A 157 -17.98 0.94 9.23
CA CYS A 157 -17.17 1.70 8.27
C CYS A 157 -15.71 1.21 8.24
N ILE A 158 -15.05 1.07 9.40
CA ILE A 158 -13.67 0.56 9.45
C ILE A 158 -13.58 -0.85 8.88
N LEU A 159 -14.54 -1.73 9.21
CA LEU A 159 -14.58 -3.09 8.70
C LEU A 159 -14.71 -3.11 7.18
N LEU A 160 -15.64 -2.35 6.61
CA LEU A 160 -15.82 -2.25 5.16
C LEU A 160 -14.57 -1.70 4.46
N MET A 161 -13.93 -0.69 5.05
CA MET A 161 -12.67 -0.13 4.54
C MET A 161 -11.54 -1.15 4.61
N THR A 162 -11.45 -1.93 5.69
CA THR A 162 -10.45 -3.00 5.84
C THR A 162 -10.66 -4.08 4.80
N LEU A 163 -11.90 -4.54 4.59
CA LEU A 163 -12.24 -5.54 3.58
C LEU A 163 -11.94 -5.03 2.16
N TYR A 164 -12.35 -3.81 1.83
CA TYR A 164 -12.03 -3.18 0.56
C TYR A 164 -10.52 -3.13 0.31
N GLN A 165 -9.75 -2.74 1.34
CA GLN A 165 -8.30 -2.65 1.23
C GLN A 165 -7.61 -4.01 1.16
N LEU A 166 -8.18 -5.03 1.80
CA LEU A 166 -7.67 -6.41 1.74
C LEU A 166 -7.92 -7.01 0.35
N ILE A 167 -9.08 -6.74 -0.24
CA ILE A 167 -9.39 -7.09 -1.63
C ILE A 167 -8.42 -6.35 -2.56
N SER A 168 -8.28 -5.03 -2.43
CA SER A 168 -7.34 -4.23 -3.22
C SER A 168 -5.90 -4.74 -3.10
N TYR A 169 -5.46 -5.14 -1.91
CA TYR A 169 -4.15 -5.72 -1.69
C TYR A 169 -3.97 -7.06 -2.41
N SER A 170 -5.00 -7.90 -2.44
CA SER A 170 -4.97 -9.21 -3.10
C SER A 170 -4.84 -9.10 -4.63
N PHE A 171 -5.42 -8.05 -5.23
CA PHE A 171 -5.37 -7.82 -6.67
C PHE A 171 -4.10 -7.11 -7.16
N ASN A 172 -3.33 -6.46 -6.27
CA ASN A 172 -2.15 -5.68 -6.64
C ASN A 172 -0.86 -6.50 -6.44
N TYR A 173 -0.36 -7.08 -7.54
CA TYR A 173 0.79 -8.00 -7.54
C TYR A 173 2.16 -7.33 -7.27
N ASN A 174 2.34 -6.05 -7.63
CA ASN A 174 3.57 -5.29 -7.35
C ASN A 174 3.45 -4.55 -6.01
N ARG A 175 3.99 -5.16 -4.95
CA ARG A 175 3.76 -4.74 -3.57
C ARG A 175 4.72 -3.62 -3.15
N GLY A 176 4.21 -2.40 -3.02
CA GLY A 176 4.83 -1.41 -2.15
C GLY A 176 4.61 -1.76 -0.68
N PHE A 177 5.59 -1.51 0.19
CA PHE A 177 5.46 -1.75 1.65
C PHE A 177 4.42 -0.85 2.34
N SER A 178 3.87 0.18 1.67
CA SER A 178 2.88 1.10 2.24
C SER A 178 1.51 0.46 2.48
N GLN A 179 1.00 -0.34 1.55
CA GLN A 179 -0.33 -0.95 1.66
C GLN A 179 -0.48 -1.96 2.83
N PRO A 180 0.47 -2.88 3.10
CA PRO A 180 0.36 -3.76 4.26
C PRO A 180 0.47 -2.99 5.60
N LEU A 181 1.26 -1.91 5.64
CA LEU A 181 1.32 -1.04 6.82
C LEU A 181 -0.02 -0.33 7.06
N TYR A 182 -0.68 0.11 5.99
CA TYR A 182 -2.01 0.70 6.07
C TYR A 182 -3.09 -0.31 6.51
N LEU A 183 -3.02 -1.55 6.02
CA LEU A 183 -3.89 -2.63 6.51
C LEU A 183 -3.68 -2.91 8.00
N GLY A 184 -2.42 -2.90 8.47
CA GLY A 184 -2.11 -2.99 9.90
C GLY A 184 -2.71 -1.83 10.69
N PHE A 185 -2.62 -0.60 10.18
CA PHE A 185 -3.26 0.57 10.79
C PHE A 185 -4.78 0.40 10.91
N LEU A 186 -5.46 -0.03 9.84
CA LEU A 186 -6.91 -0.28 9.85
C LEU A 186 -7.30 -1.40 10.83
N ALA A 187 -6.55 -2.51 10.84
CA ALA A 187 -6.82 -3.63 11.72
C ALA A 187 -6.68 -3.25 13.20
N PHE A 188 -5.60 -2.53 13.56
CA PHE A 188 -5.42 -2.05 14.93
C PHE A 188 -6.37 -0.93 15.31
N ALA A 189 -6.89 -0.16 14.35
CA ALA A 189 -7.92 0.82 14.61
C ALA A 189 -9.25 0.14 14.95
N PHE A 190 -9.60 -0.91 14.20
CA PHE A 190 -10.75 -1.74 14.51
C PHE A 190 -10.63 -2.37 15.89
N ILE A 191 -9.47 -2.97 16.21
CA ILE A 191 -9.21 -3.57 17.53
C ILE A 191 -9.31 -2.52 18.64
N THR A 192 -8.73 -1.33 18.45
CA THR A 192 -8.77 -0.25 19.46
C THR A 192 -10.19 0.24 19.68
N ALA A 193 -10.96 0.47 18.61
CA ALA A 193 -12.36 0.87 18.70
C ALA A 193 -13.23 -0.21 19.35
N PHE A 194 -12.93 -1.48 19.08
CA PHE A 194 -13.63 -2.62 19.68
C PHE A 194 -13.30 -2.81 21.18
N LEU A 195 -12.08 -2.50 21.59
CA LEU A 195 -11.61 -2.57 22.99
C LEU A 195 -11.95 -1.30 23.79
N ASP A 196 -12.56 -0.29 23.17
CA ASP A 196 -12.98 0.93 23.87
C ASP A 196 -13.85 0.54 25.08
N PRO A 197 -13.51 0.99 26.31
CA PRO A 197 -14.30 0.70 27.50
C PRO A 197 -15.79 1.03 27.33
N GLU A 198 -16.14 2.07 26.58
CA GLU A 198 -17.55 2.42 26.32
C GLU A 198 -18.31 1.32 25.55
N MET A 199 -17.61 0.55 24.71
CA MET A 199 -18.14 -0.57 23.92
C MET A 199 -17.96 -1.93 24.59
N CYS A 200 -16.78 -2.21 25.15
CA CYS A 200 -16.38 -3.53 25.64
C CYS A 200 -17.35 -4.09 26.69
N HIS A 201 -17.97 -3.21 27.49
CA HIS A 201 -18.97 -3.59 28.49
C HIS A 201 -20.32 -4.07 27.96
N ASN A 202 -20.66 -3.74 26.72
CA ASN A 202 -21.96 -4.07 26.14
C ASN A 202 -21.89 -5.28 25.21
N LEU A 203 -20.69 -5.82 24.98
CA LEU A 203 -20.49 -7.05 24.25
C LEU A 203 -20.83 -8.26 25.13
N VAL A 204 -22.01 -8.82 24.87
CA VAL A 204 -22.55 -10.06 25.47
C VAL A 204 -21.59 -11.26 25.41
N TRP A 205 -20.52 -11.17 24.60
CA TRP A 205 -19.59 -12.27 24.27
C TRP A 205 -18.32 -12.31 25.14
N LEU A 206 -18.05 -11.30 25.97
CA LEU A 206 -16.90 -11.28 26.92
C LEU A 206 -17.34 -10.96 28.36
N PRO A 207 -18.31 -11.69 28.94
CA PRO A 207 -18.84 -11.39 30.29
C PRO A 207 -17.78 -11.50 31.41
N ASN A 208 -16.67 -12.20 31.15
CA ASN A 208 -15.62 -12.48 32.13
C ASN A 208 -14.34 -11.67 31.92
N LEU A 209 -14.24 -10.82 30.89
CA LEU A 209 -13.08 -9.94 30.78
C LEU A 209 -13.22 -8.89 31.87
N HIS A 210 -12.42 -9.01 32.93
CA HIS A 210 -12.41 -8.02 33.99
C HIS A 210 -12.18 -6.64 33.35
N LEU A 211 -13.00 -5.67 33.74
CA LEU A 211 -12.98 -4.30 33.22
C LEU A 211 -11.57 -3.69 33.22
N ARG A 212 -10.81 -3.97 34.28
CA ARG A 212 -9.40 -3.61 34.42
C ARG A 212 -8.49 -4.22 33.34
N GLU A 213 -8.76 -5.45 32.90
CA GLU A 213 -8.04 -6.11 31.82
C GLU A 213 -8.43 -5.54 30.45
N GLY A 214 -9.70 -5.22 30.22
CA GLY A 214 -10.16 -4.50 29.03
C GLY A 214 -9.45 -3.15 28.87
N LEU A 215 -9.40 -2.36 29.94
CA LEU A 215 -8.64 -1.09 29.99
C LEU A 215 -7.15 -1.27 29.67
N ARG A 216 -6.52 -2.36 30.17
CA ARG A 216 -5.12 -2.69 29.83
C ARG A 216 -4.97 -2.98 28.34
N LEU A 217 -5.83 -3.83 27.77
CA LEU A 217 -5.77 -4.21 26.36
C LEU A 217 -6.00 -3.00 25.45
N PHE A 218 -6.94 -2.12 25.81
CA PHE A 218 -7.17 -0.85 25.12
C PHE A 218 -5.95 0.07 25.16
N GLY A 219 -5.33 0.24 26.34
CA GLY A 219 -4.10 1.03 26.47
C GLY A 219 -2.91 0.46 25.67
N LEU A 220 -2.85 -0.86 25.50
CA LEU A 220 -1.84 -1.54 24.69
C LEU A 220 -2.10 -1.44 23.18
N SER A 221 -3.35 -1.25 22.74
CA SER A 221 -3.69 -1.21 21.32
C SER A 221 -3.34 0.12 20.66
N PHE A 222 -3.46 1.27 21.38
CA PHE A 222 -3.11 2.59 20.83
C PHE A 222 -1.67 2.72 20.32
N PRO A 223 -0.64 2.27 21.06
CA PRO A 223 0.75 2.44 20.62
C PRO A 223 1.07 1.57 19.41
N ILE A 224 0.44 0.40 19.30
CA ILE A 224 0.57 -0.46 18.12
C ILE A 224 -0.14 0.17 16.92
N LEU A 225 -1.36 0.68 17.11
CA LEU A 225 -2.08 1.47 16.09
C LEU A 225 -1.22 2.63 15.58
N PHE A 226 -0.65 3.40 16.51
CA PHE A 226 0.16 4.56 16.17
C PHE A 226 1.51 4.17 15.52
N LEU A 227 2.09 3.04 15.90
CA LEU A 227 3.26 2.49 15.22
C LEU A 227 2.98 2.22 13.74
N PHE A 228 1.87 1.52 13.43
CA PHE A 228 1.48 1.28 12.04
C PHE A 228 1.19 2.58 11.29
N TYR A 229 0.51 3.53 11.92
CA TYR A 229 0.27 4.88 11.37
C TYR A 229 1.57 5.60 10.98
N LEU A 230 2.56 5.62 11.88
CA LEU A 230 3.84 6.28 11.65
C LEU A 230 4.66 5.57 10.56
N LEU A 231 4.75 4.25 10.63
CA LEU A 231 5.46 3.47 9.61
C LEU A 231 4.82 3.67 8.24
N PHE A 232 3.49 3.65 8.17
CA PHE A 232 2.73 3.95 6.96
C PHE A 232 3.10 5.33 6.42
N THR A 233 3.00 6.40 7.21
CA THR A 233 3.27 7.76 6.75
C THR A 233 4.74 7.96 6.33
N ILE A 234 5.70 7.38 7.06
CA ILE A 234 7.14 7.42 6.71
C ILE A 234 7.38 6.77 5.35
N GLN A 235 6.79 5.59 5.13
CA GLN A 235 6.97 4.83 3.90
C GLN A 235 6.22 5.49 2.72
N PHE A 236 4.97 5.91 2.94
CA PHE A 236 4.10 6.50 1.92
C PHE A 236 4.64 7.84 1.42
N LEU A 237 5.04 8.73 2.33
CA LEU A 237 5.63 10.03 1.99
C LEU A 237 7.11 9.95 1.59
N ARG A 238 7.68 8.73 1.56
CA ARG A 238 9.12 8.48 1.30
C ARG A 238 10.02 9.41 2.12
N ILE A 239 9.68 9.63 3.40
CA ILE A 239 10.33 10.65 4.26
C ILE A 239 11.84 10.45 4.31
N ARG A 240 12.32 9.20 4.30
CA ARG A 240 13.75 8.87 4.29
C ARG A 240 14.52 9.46 3.10
N GLN A 241 13.87 9.65 1.96
CA GLN A 241 14.48 10.22 0.76
C GLN A 241 14.52 11.76 0.79
N HIS A 242 13.63 12.40 1.56
CA HIS A 242 13.46 13.85 1.54
C HIS A 242 13.91 14.58 2.82
N PHE A 243 13.88 13.89 3.98
CA PHE A 243 14.14 14.50 5.29
C PHE A 243 14.90 13.54 6.21
N THR A 244 16.22 13.48 6.06
CA THR A 244 17.11 12.54 6.78
C THR A 244 17.17 12.75 8.30
N LYS A 245 16.96 13.98 8.80
CA LYS A 245 16.93 14.29 10.24
C LYS A 245 15.60 13.95 10.90
N VAL A 246 14.51 14.04 10.16
CA VAL A 246 13.14 13.80 10.66
C VAL A 246 12.94 12.34 11.08
N ARG A 247 13.72 11.40 10.54
CA ARG A 247 13.69 10.00 10.97
C ARG A 247 14.00 9.84 12.47
N TRP A 248 14.95 10.60 13.00
CA TRP A 248 15.35 10.49 14.41
C TRP A 248 14.25 10.99 15.34
N PHE A 249 13.53 12.03 14.91
CA PHE A 249 12.32 12.48 15.58
C PHE A 249 11.26 11.39 15.63
N TYR A 250 10.93 10.75 14.50
CA TYR A 250 9.98 9.63 14.48
C TYR A 250 10.43 8.41 15.30
N THR A 251 11.74 8.12 15.34
CA THR A 251 12.25 7.05 16.21
C THR A 251 12.07 7.41 17.68
N ALA A 252 12.38 8.63 18.10
CA ALA A 252 12.19 9.09 19.47
C ALA A 252 10.70 9.07 19.87
N VAL A 253 9.82 9.50 18.97
CA VAL A 253 8.35 9.39 19.08
C VAL A 253 7.92 7.94 19.34
N ILE A 254 8.38 6.98 18.51
CA ILE A 254 8.02 5.57 18.65
C ILE A 254 8.48 5.02 20.00
N VAL A 255 9.72 5.31 20.40
CA VAL A 255 10.27 4.87 21.69
C VAL A 255 9.46 5.45 22.85
N LEU A 256 9.13 6.74 22.81
CA LEU A 256 8.32 7.39 23.84
C LEU A 256 6.95 6.70 23.98
N LEU A 257 6.29 6.39 22.86
CA LEU A 257 4.98 5.74 22.87
C LEU A 257 5.03 4.31 23.41
N LEU A 258 6.10 3.57 23.10
CA LEU A 258 6.32 2.24 23.69
C LEU A 258 6.54 2.33 25.21
N VAL A 259 7.26 3.35 25.68
CA VAL A 259 7.43 3.61 27.12
C VAL A 259 6.08 3.97 27.77
N CYS A 260 5.30 4.86 27.15
CA CYS A 260 3.96 5.19 27.62
C CYS A 260 3.03 3.97 27.66
N SER A 261 3.10 3.09 26.65
CA SER A 261 2.38 1.82 26.58
C SER A 261 2.73 0.91 27.75
N PHE A 262 4.03 0.76 28.01
CA PHE A 262 4.53 -0.08 29.09
C PHE A 262 4.08 0.43 30.47
N ILE A 263 4.12 1.75 30.68
CA ILE A 263 3.63 2.38 31.91
C ILE A 263 2.12 2.11 32.09
N MET A 264 1.31 2.29 31.03
CA MET A 264 -0.12 1.98 31.09
C MET A 264 -0.40 0.50 31.38
N ALA A 265 0.39 -0.41 30.83
CA ALA A 265 0.22 -1.85 31.06
C ALA A 265 0.46 -2.24 32.53
N LEU A 266 1.48 -1.63 33.15
CA LEU A 266 1.80 -1.85 34.57
C LEU A 266 0.73 -1.26 35.50
N ASN A 267 0.17 -0.10 35.16
CA ASN A 267 -0.84 0.58 35.96
C ASN A 267 -1.98 1.14 35.08
N PRO A 268 -3.01 0.32 34.77
CA PRO A 268 -4.13 0.76 33.92
C PRO A 268 -4.97 1.88 34.55
N GLY A 269 -4.87 2.09 35.87
CA GLY A 269 -5.50 3.20 36.58
C GLY A 269 -4.73 4.53 36.51
N GLN A 270 -3.60 4.61 35.79
CA GLN A 270 -2.91 5.87 35.56
C GLN A 270 -3.28 6.47 34.20
N LEU A 271 -4.49 7.02 34.11
CA LEU A 271 -4.99 7.68 32.89
C LEU A 271 -4.33 9.04 32.58
N LEU A 272 -3.40 9.56 33.42
CA LEU A 272 -2.56 10.74 33.11
C LEU A 272 -1.75 10.57 31.82
N VAL A 273 -1.47 9.32 31.42
CA VAL A 273 -0.76 9.02 30.19
C VAL A 273 -1.64 9.29 28.96
N ILE A 274 -2.98 9.19 29.05
CA ILE A 274 -3.90 9.44 27.91
C ILE A 274 -3.82 10.89 27.37
N PRO A 275 -3.99 11.95 28.19
CA PRO A 275 -3.92 13.32 27.68
C PRO A 275 -2.52 13.69 27.19
N LEU A 276 -1.46 13.14 27.79
CA LEU A 276 -0.08 13.31 27.30
C LEU A 276 0.12 12.66 25.93
N VAL A 277 -0.40 11.45 25.74
CA VAL A 277 -0.40 10.76 24.44
C VAL A 277 -1.24 11.56 23.44
N GLY A 278 -2.41 12.08 23.83
CA GLY A 278 -3.26 12.92 22.98
C GLY A 278 -2.55 14.20 22.50
N LEU A 279 -1.87 14.92 23.41
CA LEU A 279 -1.05 16.09 23.05
C LEU A 279 0.05 15.71 22.05
N PHE A 280 0.67 14.56 22.27
CA PHE A 280 1.73 14.06 21.40
C PHE A 280 1.21 13.67 20.01
N VAL A 281 0.03 13.05 19.93
CA VAL A 281 -0.65 12.75 18.67
C VAL A 281 -0.90 14.05 17.89
N VAL A 282 -1.43 15.09 18.54
CA VAL A 282 -1.65 16.40 17.91
C VAL A 282 -0.34 17.02 17.42
N LEU A 283 0.74 16.95 18.21
CA LEU A 283 2.04 17.46 17.79
C LEU A 283 2.56 16.72 16.54
N VAL A 284 2.44 15.40 16.51
CA VAL A 284 2.89 14.58 15.38
C VAL A 284 2.07 14.86 14.12
N THR A 285 0.75 14.99 14.23
CA THR A 285 -0.13 15.25 13.08
C THR A 285 0.12 16.65 12.51
N VAL A 286 0.36 17.65 13.35
CA VAL A 286 0.75 19.00 12.91
C VAL A 286 2.10 18.98 12.19
N ILE A 287 3.08 18.24 12.70
CA ILE A 287 4.39 18.07 12.02
C ILE A 287 4.22 17.37 10.67
N GLN A 288 3.40 16.32 10.60
CA GLN A 288 3.08 15.63 9.35
C GLN A 288 2.40 16.56 8.35
N LEU A 289 1.43 17.35 8.80
CA LEU A 289 0.75 18.35 7.95
C LEU A 289 1.76 19.34 7.38
N TRP A 290 2.68 19.85 8.22
CA TRP A 290 3.76 20.73 7.78
C TRP A 290 4.71 20.05 6.77
N LEU A 291 5.08 18.79 6.99
CA LEU A 291 5.92 18.02 6.06
C LEU A 291 5.23 17.83 4.70
N VAL A 292 3.94 17.51 4.71
CA VAL A 292 3.13 17.32 3.50
C VAL A 292 3.02 18.61 2.71
N LEU A 293 2.76 19.75 3.37
CA LEU A 293 2.74 21.08 2.73
C LEU A 293 4.10 21.44 2.11
N ARG A 294 5.21 21.10 2.77
CA ARG A 294 6.57 21.28 2.24
C ARG A 294 6.84 20.41 1.00
N LEU A 295 6.34 19.18 0.98
CA LEU A 295 6.46 18.29 -0.18
C LEU A 295 5.60 18.76 -1.36
N GLN A 296 4.40 19.26 -1.07
CA GLN A 296 3.51 19.84 -2.08
C GLN A 296 4.15 21.06 -2.76
N GLY A 297 4.73 21.98 -1.98
CA GLY A 297 5.44 23.15 -2.52
C GLY A 297 6.68 22.80 -3.37
N ARG A 298 7.16 21.56 -3.32
CA ARG A 298 8.27 21.04 -4.14
C ARG A 298 7.80 20.17 -5.31
N GLY A 299 6.50 19.97 -5.50
CA GLY A 299 5.94 19.08 -6.52
C GLY A 299 6.27 17.60 -6.31
N LYS A 300 6.69 17.19 -5.10
CA LYS A 300 7.09 15.82 -4.77
C LYS A 300 6.03 15.05 -3.98
N LEU A 301 4.83 15.60 -3.88
CA LEU A 301 3.76 14.99 -3.12
C LEU A 301 3.19 13.79 -3.88
N PRO A 302 3.15 12.58 -3.29
CA PRO A 302 2.61 11.40 -3.97
C PRO A 302 1.12 11.57 -4.34
N SER A 303 0.33 12.14 -3.41
CA SER A 303 -1.09 12.35 -3.60
C SER A 303 -1.61 13.49 -2.71
N ILE A 304 -2.53 14.31 -3.24
CA ILE A 304 -3.17 15.41 -2.49
C ILE A 304 -4.07 14.90 -1.37
N TYR A 305 -4.62 13.69 -1.50
CA TYR A 305 -5.57 13.14 -0.53
C TYR A 305 -4.93 12.91 0.86
N ILE A 306 -3.62 12.65 0.95
CA ILE A 306 -2.94 12.55 2.26
C ILE A 306 -3.04 13.86 3.06
N LEU A 307 -3.03 15.01 2.38
CA LEU A 307 -3.17 16.32 3.01
C LEU A 307 -4.59 16.49 3.57
N LEU A 308 -5.61 16.08 2.80
CA LEU A 308 -7.01 16.17 3.21
C LEU A 308 -7.29 15.32 4.45
N GLY A 309 -6.75 14.09 4.51
CA GLY A 309 -6.88 13.21 5.67
C GLY A 309 -6.23 13.78 6.93
N LEU A 310 -4.99 14.26 6.82
CA LEU A 310 -4.29 14.89 7.96
C LEU A 310 -4.99 16.18 8.42
N ALA A 311 -5.47 17.00 7.49
CA ALA A 311 -6.19 18.23 7.81
C ALA A 311 -7.52 17.96 8.52
N SER A 312 -8.30 16.97 8.05
CA SER A 312 -9.56 16.57 8.68
C SER A 312 -9.34 16.03 10.08
N PHE A 313 -8.31 15.20 10.29
CA PHE A 313 -8.00 14.64 11.61
C PHE A 313 -7.51 15.71 12.57
N THR A 314 -6.65 16.62 12.10
CA THR A 314 -6.15 17.73 12.92
C THR A 314 -7.31 18.65 13.34
N LEU A 315 -8.22 18.98 12.42
CA LEU A 315 -9.42 19.77 12.72
C LEU A 315 -10.32 19.06 13.75
N ALA A 316 -10.56 17.76 13.58
CA ALA A 316 -11.34 16.96 14.52
C ALA A 316 -10.74 16.93 15.93
N ASN A 317 -9.41 16.89 16.06
CA ASN A 317 -8.73 16.99 17.36
C ASN A 317 -9.01 18.33 18.04
N PHE A 318 -8.89 19.46 17.32
CA PHE A 318 -9.21 20.77 17.88
C PHE A 318 -10.67 20.90 18.31
N ILE A 319 -11.60 20.38 17.51
CA ILE A 319 -13.02 20.35 17.84
C ILE A 319 -13.26 19.50 19.10
N THR A 320 -12.62 18.33 19.18
CA THR A 320 -12.72 17.45 20.36
C THR A 320 -12.22 18.16 21.62
N ILE A 321 -11.04 18.77 21.57
CA ILE A 321 -10.47 19.53 22.69
C ILE A 321 -11.42 20.65 23.13
N TYR A 322 -12.01 21.39 22.18
CA TYR A 322 -12.98 22.43 22.48
C TYR A 322 -14.22 21.87 23.21
N PHE A 323 -14.86 20.82 22.68
CA PHE A 323 -16.06 20.25 23.30
C PHE A 323 -15.77 19.55 24.64
N THR A 324 -14.62 18.88 24.79
CA THR A 324 -14.20 18.29 26.07
C THR A 324 -13.87 19.34 27.13
N SER A 325 -13.56 20.57 26.73
CA SER A 325 -13.36 21.69 27.67
C SER A 325 -14.65 22.32 28.18
N LEU A 326 -15.79 22.02 27.54
CA LEU A 326 -17.09 22.48 28.00
C LEU A 326 -17.61 21.59 29.13
N PRO A 327 -18.55 22.09 29.96
CA PRO A 327 -19.21 21.26 30.96
C PRO A 327 -19.80 19.99 30.33
N PRO A 328 -19.62 18.81 30.96
CA PRO A 328 -20.16 17.55 30.46
C PRO A 328 -21.63 17.67 30.05
N GLY A 329 -21.99 17.06 28.91
CA GLY A 329 -23.35 17.06 28.34
C GLY A 329 -23.88 18.40 27.83
N SER A 330 -23.06 19.45 27.73
CA SER A 330 -23.39 20.63 26.92
C SER A 330 -23.38 20.33 25.41
N ALA A 331 -22.66 19.28 24.99
CA ALA A 331 -22.59 18.86 23.61
C ALA A 331 -23.80 18.00 23.22
N PRO A 332 -24.37 18.19 22.01
CA PRO A 332 -25.49 17.39 21.52
C PRO A 332 -25.10 15.96 21.10
N VAL A 333 -23.80 15.69 21.04
CA VAL A 333 -23.20 14.41 20.61
C VAL A 333 -22.18 13.93 21.65
N PRO A 334 -21.88 12.63 21.70
CA PRO A 334 -20.85 12.10 22.60
C PRO A 334 -19.49 12.78 22.41
N ASP A 335 -18.71 12.91 23.49
CA ASP A 335 -17.40 13.57 23.49
C ASP A 335 -16.43 12.96 22.45
N THR A 336 -16.55 11.64 22.22
CA THR A 336 -15.68 10.89 21.30
C THR A 336 -16.11 10.99 19.84
N PHE A 337 -17.30 11.54 19.55
CA PHE A 337 -17.87 11.58 18.19
C PHE A 337 -16.95 12.31 17.19
N TRP A 338 -16.45 13.48 17.57
CA TRP A 338 -15.64 14.31 16.69
C TRP A 338 -14.31 13.66 16.33
N ILE A 339 -13.61 13.08 17.32
CA ILE A 339 -12.34 12.39 17.07
C ILE A 339 -12.54 11.17 16.16
N ARG A 340 -13.62 10.40 16.35
CA ARG A 340 -13.97 9.25 15.50
C ARG A 340 -14.25 9.66 14.07
N LEU A 341 -15.00 10.75 13.89
CA LEU A 341 -15.27 11.31 12.57
C LEU A 341 -13.97 11.74 11.87
N GLY A 342 -13.05 12.36 12.62
CA GLY A 342 -11.71 12.70 12.13
C GLY A 342 -10.90 11.49 11.67
N ILE A 343 -10.86 10.45 12.48
CA ILE A 343 -10.17 9.18 12.17
C ILE A 343 -10.78 8.53 10.93
N PHE A 344 -12.12 8.52 10.82
CA PHE A 344 -12.81 8.00 9.65
C PHE A 344 -12.38 8.73 8.37
N PHE A 345 -12.38 10.06 8.37
CA PHE A 345 -11.95 10.83 7.20
C PHE A 345 -10.46 10.65 6.91
N GLU A 346 -9.60 10.54 7.92
CA GLU A 346 -8.18 10.24 7.74
C GLU A 346 -7.98 8.91 7.02
N MET A 347 -8.62 7.85 7.52
CA MET A 347 -8.61 6.53 6.88
C MET A 347 -9.19 6.61 5.46
N PHE A 348 -10.29 7.33 5.27
CA PHE A 348 -10.93 7.41 3.97
C PHE A 348 -10.00 8.06 2.94
N PHE A 349 -9.41 9.20 3.29
CA PHE A 349 -8.49 9.89 2.40
C PHE A 349 -7.16 9.15 2.23
N PHE A 350 -6.67 8.42 3.23
CA PHE A 350 -5.48 7.58 3.09
C PHE A 350 -5.73 6.40 2.15
N ALA A 351 -6.90 5.77 2.26
CA ALA A 351 -7.37 4.74 1.33
C ALA A 351 -7.37 5.26 -0.12
N VAL A 352 -7.94 6.44 -0.34
CA VAL A 352 -7.96 7.08 -1.67
C VAL A 352 -6.56 7.48 -2.11
N ALA A 353 -5.72 8.00 -1.22
CA ALA A 353 -4.33 8.40 -1.53
C ALA A 353 -3.49 7.22 -2.00
N ILE A 354 -3.62 6.06 -1.35
CA ILE A 354 -2.95 4.82 -1.76
C ILE A 354 -3.42 4.44 -3.15
N ASN A 355 -4.73 4.39 -3.38
CA ASN A 355 -5.27 3.97 -4.67
C ASN A 355 -4.84 4.91 -5.82
N ASP A 356 -4.88 6.23 -5.59
CA ASP A 356 -4.38 7.24 -6.54
C ASP A 356 -2.88 7.06 -6.83
N SER A 357 -2.06 6.84 -5.79
CA SER A 357 -0.62 6.62 -5.98
C SER A 357 -0.32 5.33 -6.77
N LEU A 358 -1.07 4.26 -6.52
CA LEU A 358 -0.97 3.00 -7.26
C LEU A 358 -1.41 3.15 -8.71
N HIS A 359 -2.48 3.92 -8.96
CA HIS A 359 -2.92 4.22 -10.32
C HIS A 359 -1.84 4.98 -11.09
N LYS A 360 -1.22 6.00 -10.49
CA LYS A 360 -0.11 6.76 -11.10
C LYS A 360 1.11 5.90 -11.39
N GLU A 361 1.50 5.01 -10.48
CA GLU A 361 2.60 4.07 -10.71
C GLU A 361 2.26 3.09 -11.85
N ARG A 362 1.02 2.62 -11.94
CA ARG A 362 0.57 1.74 -13.03
C ARG A 362 0.54 2.47 -14.38
N THR A 363 0.04 3.69 -14.45
CA THR A 363 0.01 4.45 -15.71
C THR A 363 1.41 4.79 -16.19
N ALA A 364 2.30 5.20 -15.29
CA ALA A 364 3.71 5.45 -15.64
C ALA A 364 4.41 4.19 -16.16
N GLY A 365 4.18 3.03 -15.52
CA GLY A 365 4.73 1.76 -15.99
C GLY A 365 4.14 1.28 -17.33
N LEU A 366 2.89 1.63 -17.65
CA LEU A 366 2.30 1.37 -18.96
C LEU A 366 2.89 2.28 -20.04
N GLU A 367 3.11 3.56 -19.73
CA GLU A 367 3.76 4.52 -20.64
C GLU A 367 5.20 4.10 -20.97
N GLU A 368 5.98 3.66 -19.98
CA GLU A 368 7.35 3.15 -20.19
C GLU A 368 7.36 1.92 -21.09
N ARG A 369 6.41 0.98 -20.90
CA ARG A 369 6.26 -0.20 -21.76
C ARG A 369 5.88 0.17 -23.19
N LEU A 370 4.95 1.13 -23.35
CA LEU A 370 4.54 1.60 -24.66
C LEU A 370 5.71 2.26 -25.41
N GLN A 371 6.51 3.08 -24.73
CA GLN A 371 7.70 3.70 -25.30
C GLN A 371 8.74 2.66 -25.72
N LEU A 372 8.96 1.64 -24.88
CA LEU A 372 9.85 0.54 -25.22
C LEU A 372 9.36 -0.22 -26.46
N GLU A 373 8.07 -0.57 -26.52
CA GLU A 373 7.46 -1.25 -27.66
C GLU A 373 7.57 -0.43 -28.96
N GLN A 374 7.37 0.89 -28.88
CA GLN A 374 7.58 1.80 -30.01
C GLN A 374 9.04 1.80 -30.47
N SER A 375 10.00 1.89 -29.55
CA SER A 375 11.43 1.87 -29.90
C SER A 375 11.86 0.56 -30.57
N LEU A 376 11.33 -0.58 -30.11
CA LEU A 376 11.59 -1.89 -30.72
C LEU A 376 10.99 -1.98 -32.12
N ARG A 377 9.78 -1.46 -32.31
CA ARG A 377 9.10 -1.44 -33.61
C ARG A 377 9.83 -0.57 -34.63
N GLU A 378 10.36 0.58 -34.21
CA GLU A 378 11.21 1.42 -35.07
C GLU A 378 12.50 0.69 -35.48
N GLU A 379 13.13 -0.04 -34.54
CA GLU A 379 14.30 -0.85 -34.83
C GLU A 379 13.99 -1.97 -35.84
N GLU A 380 12.84 -2.64 -35.71
CA GLU A 380 12.37 -3.66 -36.66
C GLU A 380 12.14 -3.07 -38.06
N ILE A 381 11.48 -1.91 -38.15
CA ILE A 381 11.26 -1.22 -39.45
C ILE A 381 12.59 -0.85 -40.09
N ASN A 382 13.55 -0.33 -39.30
CA ASN A 382 14.86 0.02 -39.83
C ASN A 382 15.63 -1.21 -40.32
N LYS A 383 15.58 -2.33 -39.58
CA LYS A 383 16.17 -3.62 -40.03
C LYS A 383 15.51 -4.12 -41.31
N ALA A 384 14.18 -4.07 -41.40
CA ALA A 384 13.45 -4.49 -42.60
C ALA A 384 13.83 -3.63 -43.81
N ARG A 385 14.00 -2.31 -43.63
CA ARG A 385 14.47 -1.40 -44.67
C ARG A 385 15.89 -1.74 -45.14
N ILE A 386 16.82 -1.96 -44.20
CA ILE A 386 18.20 -2.35 -44.55
C ILE A 386 18.22 -3.66 -45.32
N ILE A 387 17.41 -4.65 -44.91
CA ILE A 387 17.29 -5.93 -45.62
C ILE A 387 16.72 -5.71 -47.02
N ALA A 388 15.70 -4.86 -47.17
CA ALA A 388 15.13 -4.54 -48.48
C ALA A 388 16.15 -3.85 -49.41
N ASP A 389 16.90 -2.86 -48.90
CA ASP A 389 17.96 -2.18 -49.64
C ASP A 389 19.10 -3.15 -50.01
N GLN A 390 19.47 -4.06 -49.10
CA GLN A 390 20.45 -5.12 -49.36
C GLN A 390 19.98 -6.08 -50.45
N ASN A 391 18.71 -6.50 -50.40
CA ASN A 391 18.13 -7.39 -51.40
C ASN A 391 18.11 -6.72 -52.77
N GLN A 392 17.72 -5.44 -52.86
CA GLN A 392 17.74 -4.70 -54.11
C GLN A 392 19.16 -4.57 -54.69
N LEU A 393 20.15 -4.28 -53.84
CA LEU A 393 21.55 -4.22 -54.26
C LEU A 393 22.09 -5.59 -54.72
N LEU A 394 21.70 -6.67 -54.02
CA LEU A 394 22.06 -8.03 -54.39
C LEU A 394 21.44 -8.41 -55.73
N GLU A 395 20.17 -8.08 -55.96
CA GLU A 395 19.50 -8.31 -57.25
C GLU A 395 20.20 -7.58 -58.40
N GLN A 396 20.60 -6.32 -58.20
CA GLN A 396 21.39 -5.58 -59.19
C GLN A 396 22.72 -6.26 -59.49
N ARG A 397 23.50 -6.64 -58.46
CA ARG A 397 24.77 -7.35 -58.65
C ARG A 397 24.60 -8.70 -59.33
N VAL A 398 23.53 -9.43 -59.01
CA VAL A 398 23.23 -10.71 -59.66
C VAL A 398 22.91 -10.48 -61.13
N ALA A 399 22.13 -9.46 -61.48
CA ALA A 399 21.83 -9.11 -62.86
C ALA A 399 23.11 -8.74 -63.65
N GLU A 400 23.95 -7.84 -63.11
CA GLU A 400 25.23 -7.44 -63.70
C GLU A 400 26.16 -8.65 -63.93
N ARG A 401 26.31 -9.51 -62.92
CA ARG A 401 27.13 -10.72 -63.03
C ARG A 401 26.56 -11.72 -64.02
N THR A 402 25.23 -11.83 -64.10
CA THR A 402 24.58 -12.71 -65.06
C THR A 402 24.84 -12.22 -66.48
N GLU A 403 24.73 -10.92 -66.73
CA GLU A 403 25.04 -10.30 -68.02
C GLU A 403 26.51 -10.51 -68.42
N GLU A 404 27.45 -10.23 -67.50
CA GLU A 404 28.89 -10.46 -67.71
C GLU A 404 29.18 -11.94 -68.05
N VAL A 405 28.62 -12.87 -67.30
CA VAL A 405 28.80 -14.32 -67.52
C VAL A 405 28.18 -14.75 -68.86
N THR A 406 27.01 -14.22 -69.24
CA THR A 406 26.40 -14.53 -70.53
C THR A 406 27.25 -14.00 -71.69
N ALA A 407 27.75 -12.77 -71.61
CA ALA A 407 28.63 -12.21 -72.64
C ALA A 407 29.95 -13.00 -72.76
N GLN A 408 30.57 -13.37 -71.63
CA GLN A 408 31.75 -14.22 -71.64
C GLN A 408 31.47 -15.59 -72.26
N ARG A 409 30.32 -16.21 -71.93
CA ARG A 409 29.91 -17.49 -72.52
C ARG A 409 29.73 -17.38 -74.03
N ASP A 410 29.09 -16.32 -74.52
CA ASP A 410 28.85 -16.12 -75.94
C ASP A 410 30.15 -15.91 -76.70
N GLN A 411 31.06 -15.08 -76.17
CA GLN A 411 32.40 -14.90 -76.74
C GLN A 411 33.18 -16.22 -76.76
N LEU A 412 33.11 -17.02 -75.70
CA LEU A 412 33.76 -18.33 -75.64
C LEU A 412 33.18 -19.28 -76.69
N SER A 413 31.87 -19.22 -76.92
CA SER A 413 31.18 -20.01 -77.93
C SER A 413 31.61 -19.59 -79.35
N GLU A 414 31.72 -18.29 -79.63
CA GLU A 414 32.23 -17.80 -80.91
C GLU A 414 33.68 -18.22 -81.16
N GLN A 415 34.55 -18.06 -80.16
CA GLN A 415 35.94 -18.50 -80.24
C GLN A 415 36.04 -20.00 -80.48
N ARG A 416 35.21 -20.79 -79.81
CA ARG A 416 35.12 -22.24 -80.03
C ARG A 416 34.70 -22.57 -81.46
N ASN A 417 33.65 -21.93 -81.98
CA ASN A 417 33.17 -22.18 -83.35
C ASN A 417 34.23 -21.79 -84.39
N ALA A 418 34.93 -20.67 -84.18
CA ALA A 418 36.02 -20.24 -85.05
C ALA A 418 37.19 -21.25 -85.02
N LEU A 419 37.56 -21.75 -83.84
CA LEU A 419 38.57 -22.79 -83.68
C LEU A 419 38.15 -24.10 -84.36
N GLU A 420 36.89 -24.55 -84.21
CA GLU A 420 36.38 -25.74 -84.87
C GLU A 420 36.44 -25.59 -86.41
N THR A 421 36.03 -24.43 -86.94
CA THR A 421 36.10 -24.13 -88.38
C THR A 421 37.55 -24.11 -88.89
N LEU A 422 38.45 -23.46 -88.15
CA LEU A 422 39.88 -23.42 -88.51
C LEU A 422 40.50 -24.82 -88.49
N ASN A 423 40.19 -25.61 -87.46
CA ASN A 423 40.70 -26.97 -87.32
C ASN A 423 40.21 -27.87 -88.47
N GLN A 424 38.94 -27.72 -88.87
CA GLN A 424 38.39 -28.43 -90.01
C GLN A 424 39.08 -28.01 -91.33
N GLY A 425 39.28 -26.70 -91.54
CA GLY A 425 40.01 -26.21 -92.72
C GLY A 425 41.47 -26.65 -92.78
N LEU A 426 42.16 -26.72 -91.63
CA LEU A 426 43.51 -27.29 -91.54
C LEU A 426 43.52 -28.78 -91.90
N THR A 427 42.57 -29.53 -91.37
CA THR A 427 42.43 -30.98 -91.64
C THR A 427 42.17 -31.23 -93.13
N ASP A 428 41.29 -30.44 -93.75
CA ASP A 428 40.99 -30.52 -95.19
C ASP A 428 42.22 -30.16 -96.04
N SER A 429 42.98 -29.15 -95.62
CA SER A 429 44.22 -28.73 -96.29
C SER A 429 45.31 -29.81 -96.20
N ILE A 430 45.46 -30.45 -95.05
CA ILE A 430 46.38 -31.58 -94.83
C ILE A 430 45.97 -32.76 -95.72
N THR A 431 44.68 -33.11 -95.72
CA THR A 431 44.13 -34.21 -96.56
C THR A 431 44.32 -33.93 -98.05
N TYR A 432 44.16 -32.66 -98.47
CA TYR A 432 44.40 -32.27 -99.86
C TYR A 432 45.88 -32.35 -100.25
N ALA A 433 46.79 -31.94 -99.37
CA ALA A 433 48.23 -32.07 -99.58
C ALA A 433 48.66 -33.54 -99.69
N GLU A 434 48.10 -34.43 -98.86
CA GLU A 434 48.28 -35.89 -98.96
C GLU A 434 47.85 -36.43 -100.33
N ARG A 435 46.71 -35.96 -100.86
CA ARG A 435 46.21 -36.33 -102.20
C ARG A 435 47.15 -35.86 -103.31
N ILE A 436 47.62 -34.62 -103.26
CA ILE A 436 48.60 -34.09 -104.24
C ILE A 436 49.87 -34.92 -104.19
N GLN A 437 50.43 -35.13 -103.00
CA GLN A 437 51.64 -35.92 -102.83
C GLN A 437 51.47 -37.32 -103.44
N SER A 438 50.36 -37.99 -103.13
CA SER A 438 50.07 -39.32 -103.66
C SER A 438 49.91 -39.35 -105.19
N ALA A 439 49.45 -38.25 -105.81
CA ALA A 439 49.28 -38.15 -107.26
C ALA A 439 50.58 -37.86 -108.02
N VAL A 440 51.55 -37.21 -107.38
CA VAL A 440 52.88 -36.92 -107.96
C VAL A 440 53.80 -38.14 -107.89
N LEU A 441 53.64 -38.97 -106.85
CA LEU A 441 54.43 -40.18 -106.71
C LEU A 441 54.09 -41.19 -107.80
N PRO A 442 55.08 -41.83 -108.44
CA PRO A 442 54.85 -42.88 -109.43
C PRO A 442 53.96 -43.98 -108.84
N PRO A 443 52.88 -44.39 -109.53
CA PRO A 443 52.06 -45.49 -109.06
C PRO A 443 52.92 -46.73 -108.93
N SER A 444 52.73 -47.49 -107.86
CA SER A 444 53.53 -48.69 -107.56
C SER A 444 53.59 -49.68 -108.72
N GLN A 445 52.54 -49.73 -109.54
CA GLN A 445 52.48 -50.52 -110.78
C GLN A 445 53.51 -50.09 -111.84
N GLN A 446 53.74 -48.79 -112.01
CA GLN A 446 54.73 -48.25 -112.95
C GLN A 446 56.15 -48.55 -112.47
N LEU A 447 56.41 -48.37 -111.17
CA LEU A 447 57.72 -48.67 -110.57
C LEU A 447 58.07 -50.16 -110.71
N LYS A 448 57.09 -51.04 -110.46
CA LYS A 448 57.24 -52.50 -110.61
C LYS A 448 57.39 -52.96 -112.07
N ARG A 449 56.86 -52.20 -113.03
CA ARG A 449 57.04 -52.46 -114.46
C ARG A 449 58.45 -52.10 -114.94
N LEU A 450 58.98 -50.96 -114.49
CA LEU A 450 60.30 -50.47 -114.89
C LEU A 450 61.44 -51.16 -114.14
N LEU A 451 61.21 -51.55 -112.89
CA LEU A 451 62.19 -52.19 -112.01
C LEU A 451 61.55 -53.41 -111.30
N PRO A 452 61.47 -54.58 -111.96
CA PRO A 452 60.73 -55.75 -111.45
C PRO A 452 61.30 -56.32 -110.14
N ASP A 453 62.62 -56.33 -110.01
CA ASP A 453 63.35 -56.85 -108.83
C ASP A 453 63.69 -55.73 -107.83
N SER A 454 62.73 -54.86 -107.55
CA SER A 454 62.87 -53.73 -106.60
C SER A 454 61.78 -53.74 -105.53
N PHE A 455 62.01 -53.03 -104.43
CA PHE A 455 60.99 -52.77 -103.40
C PHE A 455 61.00 -51.29 -103.01
N LEU A 456 59.82 -50.77 -102.65
CA LEU A 456 59.63 -49.40 -102.18
C LEU A 456 59.17 -49.42 -100.72
N LEU A 457 59.89 -48.71 -99.85
CA LEU A 457 59.48 -48.46 -98.47
C LEU A 457 59.22 -46.96 -98.31
N PHE A 458 57.97 -46.58 -98.19
CA PHE A 458 57.55 -45.19 -97.98
C PHE A 458 56.67 -45.09 -96.74
N LEU A 459 57.19 -44.48 -95.67
CA LEU A 459 56.55 -44.37 -94.35
C LEU A 459 56.54 -42.91 -93.88
N PRO A 460 55.50 -42.13 -94.24
CA PRO A 460 55.34 -40.76 -93.76
C PRO A 460 55.25 -40.70 -92.22
N ARG A 461 55.76 -39.62 -91.61
CA ARG A 461 55.61 -39.38 -90.16
C ARG A 461 54.20 -38.90 -89.77
N ASP A 462 53.52 -38.19 -90.66
CA ASP A 462 52.15 -37.68 -90.54
C ASP A 462 51.45 -37.83 -91.91
N HIS A 463 50.26 -37.25 -92.11
CA HIS A 463 49.49 -37.32 -93.36
C HIS A 463 50.26 -36.94 -94.64
N VAL A 464 51.33 -36.16 -94.54
CA VAL A 464 52.20 -35.79 -95.68
C VAL A 464 53.67 -36.00 -95.30
N SER A 465 54.45 -36.62 -96.19
CA SER A 465 55.91 -36.78 -96.03
C SER A 465 56.70 -35.64 -96.68
N GLY A 466 57.93 -35.40 -96.24
CA GLY A 466 58.88 -34.53 -96.97
C GLY A 466 59.63 -35.26 -98.09
N ASP A 467 59.59 -36.59 -98.08
CA ASP A 467 60.35 -37.44 -99.00
C ASP A 467 59.55 -37.73 -100.28
N PHE A 468 60.24 -37.78 -101.43
CA PHE A 468 59.66 -38.08 -102.74
C PHE A 468 60.55 -39.05 -103.52
N TYR A 469 59.94 -39.85 -104.39
CA TYR A 469 60.65 -40.72 -105.32
C TYR A 469 60.06 -40.56 -106.73
N TRP A 470 60.89 -40.74 -107.77
CA TRP A 470 60.49 -40.70 -109.17
C TRP A 470 61.21 -41.80 -109.96
N VAL A 471 60.67 -42.16 -111.12
CA VAL A 471 61.29 -43.14 -112.03
C VAL A 471 60.98 -42.76 -113.48
N SER A 472 61.98 -42.76 -114.35
CA SER A 472 61.83 -42.47 -115.78
C SER A 472 62.65 -43.44 -116.63
N GLU A 473 62.11 -43.84 -117.77
CA GLU A 473 62.81 -44.64 -118.78
C GLU A 473 63.62 -43.70 -119.69
N HIS A 474 64.91 -43.97 -119.88
CA HIS A 474 65.78 -43.20 -120.75
C HIS A 474 66.20 -44.08 -121.95
N THR A 475 66.00 -43.58 -123.17
CA THR A 475 66.48 -44.24 -124.39
C THR A 475 67.81 -43.61 -124.80
N ASP A 476 68.89 -44.37 -124.75
CA ASP A 476 70.20 -43.91 -125.23
C ASP A 476 70.26 -44.04 -126.76
N ALA A 477 70.32 -42.90 -127.46
CA ALA A 477 70.57 -42.87 -128.90
C ALA A 477 72.04 -42.47 -129.14
N GLU A 478 72.92 -43.46 -129.19
CA GLU A 478 74.21 -43.33 -129.87
C GLU A 478 73.97 -43.18 -131.37
N GLY A 479 74.65 -42.22 -132.01
CA GLY A 479 74.87 -42.21 -133.46
C GLY A 479 76.37 -42.19 -133.76
N PRO A 480 76.80 -42.22 -135.02
CA PRO A 480 76.17 -42.75 -136.23
C PRO A 480 76.43 -44.25 -136.48
#